data_AF-A0A7Y4R1M9-F1
#
_entry.id   AF-A0A7Y4R1M9-F1
#
_cell.length_a   1.000
_cell.length_b   1.000
_cell.length_c   1.000
_cell.angle_alpha   90.00
_cell.angle_beta   90.00
_cell.angle_gamma   90.00
#
_symmetry.space_group_name_H-M   'P 1'
#
loop_
_entity.id
_entity.type
_entity.pdbx_description
1 polymer ?
#
loop_
_entity_poly.entity_id
_entity_poly.type
_entity_poly.pdbx_seq_one_letter_code
_entity_poly.pdbx_strand_id
1 'polypeptide(L)'
;YYTYEDPNYSITNILLTKQDLGKLTEVVEILRQFKGFSHFQELSGMVQRLENKIHTAKTNQEPIIDFEKNDHLKGLEHIETLYQTILQKNAVALTYQSFRAKEASTFAFHAYYLKEYRNRWFVLGNKGKNAPILTLALDRIISIEPSSVKYIERKGFHPADYFNHVIGVTVEPTTLPEDIKIFADRDTAPYIATKPIHHSQQIVDEQPHGTIFSLQVQLNFELEREILGFGDRIKVISPERLKRRIKEKYEHALDLYQYEFTNSSIASELKKFYHKGFAMLRYVYTRKELNQIKTSIDHYFKNNPDKEAYSIRRLLVAIPELKSVVLNANLNSILKKIHPDMRLSKAIFFDKTPDSNWYVTWHQDITINVANKKETEGYSGWSKKDGFFSVCPPEDVLKNTVTIRVHLDDADEYNGALKVIPGSHNKKLSDAEIQLITHNSLAYDCVIRAGGIHLMRPLLLHASAKAVNQKHRRVVHLEFTSAQLPQGLEWAE
;
A
#
# COMPACT_ATOMS: atom_id res chain seq x y z
N TYR A 1 21.32 -21.19 40.41
CA TYR A 1 20.14 -20.45 39.94
C TYR A 1 19.00 -20.79 40.86
N TYR A 2 18.44 -19.80 41.55
CA TYR A 2 17.22 -19.99 42.35
C TYR A 2 16.03 -19.68 41.46
N THR A 3 15.02 -20.55 41.45
CA THR A 3 13.74 -20.34 40.77
C THR A 3 12.64 -20.48 41.80
N TYR A 4 11.49 -19.87 41.55
CA TYR A 4 10.30 -20.17 42.34
C TYR A 4 9.92 -21.64 42.17
N GLU A 5 9.36 -22.23 43.23
CA GLU A 5 8.92 -23.62 43.27
C GLU A 5 7.72 -23.87 42.34
N ASP A 6 6.87 -22.84 42.17
CA ASP A 6 5.79 -22.83 41.20
C ASP A 6 6.19 -22.01 39.96
N PRO A 7 6.27 -22.63 38.76
CA PRO A 7 6.57 -21.96 37.50
C PRO A 7 5.55 -20.87 37.09
N ASN A 8 4.33 -20.90 37.64
CA ASN A 8 3.26 -19.93 37.36
C ASN A 8 3.17 -18.81 38.40
N TYR A 9 3.97 -18.86 39.47
CA TYR A 9 3.96 -17.87 40.52
C TYR A 9 4.65 -16.57 40.07
N SER A 10 3.92 -15.45 40.16
CA SER A 10 4.46 -14.11 39.96
C SER A 10 4.03 -13.21 41.12
N ILE A 11 4.96 -12.42 41.66
CA ILE A 11 4.68 -11.36 42.66
C ILE A 11 3.65 -10.35 42.13
N THR A 12 3.44 -10.25 40.82
CA THR A 12 2.44 -9.37 40.20
C THR A 12 1.03 -9.98 40.09
N ASN A 13 0.84 -11.28 40.40
CA ASN A 13 -0.44 -12.00 40.33
C ASN A 13 -1.04 -12.28 41.73
N ILE A 14 -0.86 -11.36 42.68
CA ILE A 14 -1.44 -11.52 44.02
C ILE A 14 -2.96 -11.29 43.94
N LEU A 15 -3.74 -12.30 44.30
CA LEU A 15 -5.19 -12.16 44.54
C LEU A 15 -5.40 -11.15 45.67
N LEU A 16 -6.15 -10.07 45.40
CA LEU A 16 -6.43 -9.02 46.37
C LEU A 16 -7.03 -9.61 47.66
N THR A 17 -6.38 -9.40 48.80
CA THR A 17 -6.91 -9.87 50.08
C THR A 17 -8.07 -9.00 50.54
N LYS A 18 -8.87 -9.48 51.51
CA LYS A 18 -9.93 -8.67 52.14
C LYS A 18 -9.40 -7.36 52.74
N GLN A 19 -8.15 -7.38 53.25
CA GLN A 19 -7.49 -6.19 53.80
C GLN A 19 -7.09 -5.19 52.71
N ASP A 20 -6.60 -5.68 51.56
CA ASP A 20 -6.26 -4.84 50.40
C ASP A 20 -7.51 -4.18 49.81
N LEU A 21 -8.62 -4.93 49.71
CA LEU A 21 -9.91 -4.39 49.28
C LEU A 21 -10.44 -3.31 50.24
N GLY A 22 -10.18 -3.44 51.54
CA GLY A 22 -10.47 -2.40 52.54
C GLY A 22 -9.70 -1.12 52.26
N LYS A 23 -8.36 -1.21 52.14
CA LYS A 23 -7.50 -0.06 51.82
C LYS A 23 -7.86 0.61 50.48
N LEU A 24 -8.16 -0.18 49.46
CA LEU A 24 -8.60 0.36 48.17
C LEU A 24 -9.95 1.09 48.27
N THR A 25 -10.84 0.64 49.15
CA THR A 25 -12.11 1.35 49.43
C THR A 25 -11.85 2.70 50.11
N GLU A 26 -10.93 2.76 51.08
CA GLU A 26 -10.52 4.02 51.71
C GLU A 26 -9.88 4.98 50.71
N VAL A 27 -9.02 4.49 49.80
CA VAL A 27 -8.42 5.30 48.73
C VAL A 27 -9.50 5.87 47.80
N VAL A 28 -10.50 5.07 47.43
CA VAL A 28 -11.65 5.53 46.64
C VAL A 28 -12.42 6.64 47.36
N GLU A 29 -12.66 6.51 48.67
CA GLU A 29 -13.34 7.53 49.46
C GLU A 29 -12.56 8.84 49.51
N ILE A 30 -11.23 8.77 49.65
CA ILE A 30 -10.34 9.94 49.56
C ILE A 30 -10.46 10.58 48.18
N LEU A 31 -10.35 9.81 47.09
CA LEU A 31 -10.47 10.33 45.73
C LEU A 31 -11.85 10.95 45.46
N ARG A 32 -12.92 10.45 46.11
CA ARG A 32 -14.28 11.00 46.02
C ARG A 32 -14.37 12.42 46.59
N GLN A 33 -13.58 12.76 47.61
CA GLN A 33 -13.53 14.11 48.18
C GLN A 33 -13.01 15.14 47.16
N PHE A 34 -12.26 14.71 46.15
CA PHE A 34 -11.74 15.58 45.10
C PHE A 34 -12.72 15.81 43.93
N LYS A 35 -13.87 15.10 43.87
CA LYS A 35 -14.88 15.28 42.80
C LYS A 35 -15.46 16.69 42.73
N GLY A 36 -15.42 17.47 43.82
CA GLY A 36 -15.94 18.84 43.89
C GLY A 36 -15.04 19.90 43.26
N PHE A 37 -13.81 19.56 42.88
CA PHE A 37 -12.84 20.49 42.31
C PHE A 37 -12.76 20.35 40.79
N SER A 38 -12.88 21.46 40.08
CA SER A 38 -12.84 21.50 38.60
C SER A 38 -11.57 20.89 37.99
N HIS A 39 -10.45 20.92 38.73
CA HIS A 39 -9.17 20.35 38.30
C HIS A 39 -9.14 18.81 38.31
N PHE A 40 -10.12 18.14 38.93
CA PHE A 40 -10.14 16.69 39.12
C PHE A 40 -11.33 16.00 38.44
N GLN A 41 -11.99 16.66 37.48
CA GLN A 41 -13.08 16.06 36.71
C GLN A 41 -12.65 14.76 36.01
N GLU A 42 -11.41 14.68 35.52
CA GLU A 42 -10.83 13.48 34.89
C GLU A 42 -10.71 12.27 35.84
N LEU A 43 -10.57 12.51 37.15
CA LEU A 43 -10.48 11.44 38.15
C LEU A 43 -11.82 10.73 38.36
N SER A 44 -12.95 11.36 38.02
CA SER A 44 -14.28 10.78 38.29
C SER A 44 -14.47 9.43 37.60
N GLY A 45 -14.00 9.29 36.35
CA GLY A 45 -14.06 8.03 35.62
C GLY A 45 -13.09 6.97 36.15
N MET A 46 -11.90 7.37 36.62
CA MET A 46 -10.93 6.45 37.23
C MET A 46 -11.42 5.91 38.59
N VAL A 47 -12.09 6.76 39.37
CA VAL A 47 -12.73 6.35 40.63
C VAL A 47 -13.82 5.32 40.37
N GLN A 48 -14.69 5.56 39.38
CA GLN A 48 -15.73 4.60 38.98
C GLN A 48 -15.13 3.28 38.47
N ARG A 49 -14.00 3.32 37.74
CA ARG A 49 -13.24 2.11 37.33
C ARG A 49 -12.78 1.29 38.52
N LEU A 50 -12.21 1.97 39.53
CA LEU A 50 -11.69 1.32 40.71
C LEU A 50 -12.82 0.76 41.59
N GLU A 51 -13.89 1.52 41.80
CA GLU A 51 -15.12 1.09 42.49
C GLU A 51 -15.70 -0.17 41.85
N ASN A 52 -15.84 -0.18 40.53
CA ASN A 52 -16.40 -1.31 39.81
C ASN A 52 -15.53 -2.57 39.95
N LYS A 53 -14.19 -2.44 39.93
CA LYS A 53 -13.27 -3.57 40.19
C LYS A 53 -13.35 -4.08 41.63
N ILE A 54 -13.40 -3.18 42.62
CA ILE A 54 -13.53 -3.56 44.04
C ILE A 54 -14.87 -4.28 44.26
N HIS A 55 -15.96 -3.80 43.66
CA HIS A 55 -17.28 -4.41 43.79
C HIS A 55 -17.29 -5.81 43.19
N THR A 56 -16.86 -5.96 41.93
CA THR A 56 -16.70 -7.25 41.23
C THR A 56 -15.91 -8.25 42.08
N ALA A 57 -14.77 -7.82 42.65
CA ALA A 57 -13.91 -8.68 43.47
C ALA A 57 -14.53 -9.04 44.84
N LYS A 58 -15.35 -8.17 45.44
CA LYS A 58 -16.02 -8.42 46.73
C LYS A 58 -17.26 -9.31 46.58
N THR A 59 -18.07 -9.10 45.54
CA THR A 59 -19.38 -9.76 45.39
C THR A 59 -19.36 -10.95 44.44
N ASN A 60 -18.26 -11.15 43.69
CA ASN A 60 -18.16 -12.15 42.62
C ASN A 60 -19.27 -12.01 41.56
N GLN A 61 -19.80 -10.79 41.39
CA GLN A 61 -20.79 -10.44 40.38
C GLN A 61 -20.10 -9.80 39.18
N GLU A 62 -20.78 -9.82 38.03
CA GLU A 62 -20.27 -9.16 36.82
C GLU A 62 -20.13 -7.64 37.02
N PRO A 63 -19.12 -7.02 36.37
CA PRO A 63 -18.90 -5.58 36.46
C PRO A 63 -20.09 -4.81 35.87
N ILE A 64 -20.55 -3.76 36.58
CA ILE A 64 -21.64 -2.88 36.14
C ILE A 64 -21.17 -1.94 35.01
N ILE A 65 -19.87 -1.59 35.01
CA ILE A 65 -19.27 -0.69 34.01
C ILE A 65 -18.20 -1.42 33.23
N ASP A 66 -18.44 -1.66 31.94
CA ASP A 66 -17.41 -2.19 31.06
C ASP A 66 -16.62 -1.07 30.38
N PHE A 67 -15.30 -1.24 30.34
CA PHE A 67 -14.39 -0.29 29.71
C PHE A 67 -13.66 -1.02 28.58
N GLU A 68 -13.45 -0.33 27.46
CA GLU A 68 -12.64 -0.85 26.39
C GLU A 68 -11.23 -1.18 26.91
N LYS A 69 -10.78 -2.41 26.68
CA LYS A 69 -9.47 -2.92 27.10
C LYS A 69 -8.69 -3.41 25.89
N ASN A 70 -7.38 -3.41 26.04
CA ASN A 70 -6.46 -4.02 25.09
C ASN A 70 -5.46 -4.88 25.85
N ASP A 71 -5.93 -6.01 26.38
CA ASP A 71 -5.18 -6.87 27.31
C ASP A 71 -3.93 -7.50 26.66
N HIS A 72 -3.85 -7.50 25.32
CA HIS A 72 -2.70 -7.99 24.56
C HIS A 72 -1.75 -6.88 24.11
N LEU A 73 -1.97 -5.63 24.54
CA LEU A 73 -1.07 -4.53 24.19
C LEU A 73 0.29 -4.70 24.87
N LYS A 74 1.31 -4.95 24.06
CA LYS A 74 2.71 -4.97 24.50
C LYS A 74 3.22 -3.55 24.75
N GLY A 75 4.22 -3.40 25.61
CA GLY A 75 4.92 -2.14 25.85
C GLY A 75 4.32 -1.27 26.95
N LEU A 76 3.26 -1.73 27.64
CA LEU A 76 2.74 -1.05 28.83
C LEU A 76 3.77 -1.06 29.97
N GLU A 77 4.60 -2.10 30.03
CA GLU A 77 5.72 -2.24 30.96
C GLU A 77 6.77 -1.12 30.85
N HIS A 78 6.85 -0.45 29.69
CA HIS A 78 7.82 0.63 29.46
C HIS A 78 7.33 1.99 29.95
N ILE A 79 6.04 2.15 30.28
CA ILE A 79 5.44 3.44 30.63
C ILE A 79 6.12 4.03 31.86
N GLU A 80 6.30 3.24 32.92
CA GLU A 80 6.90 3.70 34.16
C GLU A 80 8.35 4.15 33.96
N THR A 81 9.17 3.33 33.29
CA THR A 81 10.57 3.65 32.98
C THR A 81 10.69 4.93 32.16
N LEU A 82 9.86 5.10 31.12
CA LEU A 82 9.86 6.29 30.28
C LEU A 82 9.37 7.52 31.03
N TYR A 83 8.34 7.38 31.86
CA TYR A 83 7.83 8.45 32.71
C TYR A 83 8.92 8.98 33.65
N GLN A 84 9.62 8.08 34.35
CA GLN A 84 10.74 8.47 35.22
C GLN A 84 11.89 9.11 34.44
N THR A 85 12.22 8.58 33.25
CA THR A 85 13.25 9.15 32.37
C THR A 85 12.93 10.58 31.95
N ILE A 86 11.67 10.86 31.60
CA ILE A 86 11.20 12.19 31.20
C ILE A 86 11.27 13.15 32.39
N LEU A 87 10.79 12.73 33.56
CA LEU A 87 10.83 13.55 34.78
C LEU A 87 12.25 13.93 35.18
N GLN A 88 13.16 12.96 35.14
CA GLN A 88 14.56 13.16 35.53
C GLN A 88 15.39 13.85 34.44
N LYS A 89 14.81 14.10 33.26
CA LYS A 89 15.51 14.66 32.09
C LYS A 89 16.77 13.86 31.76
N ASN A 90 16.64 12.55 31.63
CA ASN A 90 17.73 11.64 31.28
C ASN A 90 17.59 11.14 29.83
N ALA A 91 18.72 10.92 29.15
CA ALA A 91 18.72 10.24 27.85
C ALA A 91 18.79 8.72 28.06
N VAL A 92 18.19 7.96 27.15
CA VAL A 92 18.20 6.49 27.18
C VAL A 92 18.74 5.92 25.87
N ALA A 93 19.40 4.77 25.94
CA ALA A 93 19.68 3.94 24.79
C ALA A 93 18.42 3.10 24.51
N LEU A 94 17.73 3.41 23.43
CA LEU A 94 16.47 2.79 23.06
C LEU A 94 16.71 1.80 21.91
N THR A 95 16.38 0.53 22.13
CA THR A 95 16.34 -0.48 21.06
C THR A 95 14.93 -0.61 20.54
N TYR A 96 14.75 -0.31 19.25
CA TYR A 96 13.43 -0.19 18.63
C TYR A 96 13.40 -0.88 17.26
N GLN A 97 12.31 -1.62 16.99
CA GLN A 97 12.07 -2.25 15.69
C GLN A 97 10.71 -1.84 15.13
N SER A 98 10.71 -0.97 14.12
CA SER A 98 9.48 -0.64 13.40
C SER A 98 8.98 -1.84 12.58
N PHE A 99 7.68 -1.93 12.29
CA PHE A 99 7.13 -2.98 11.42
C PHE A 99 7.69 -2.97 9.98
N ARG A 100 8.37 -1.90 9.56
CA ARG A 100 9.01 -1.80 8.25
C ARG A 100 10.49 -2.21 8.28
N ALA A 101 11.10 -2.26 9.45
CA ALA A 101 12.53 -2.54 9.60
C ALA A 101 12.77 -4.06 9.65
N LYS A 102 13.76 -4.52 8.89
CA LYS A 102 14.19 -5.93 8.94
C LYS A 102 14.84 -6.29 10.27
N GLU A 103 15.59 -5.34 10.83
CA GLU A 103 16.38 -5.51 12.06
C GLU A 103 16.08 -4.38 13.05
N ALA A 104 16.32 -4.64 14.33
CA ALA A 104 16.21 -3.65 15.39
C ALA A 104 17.35 -2.64 15.31
N SER A 105 17.09 -1.42 15.78
CA SER A 105 18.10 -0.36 15.85
C SER A 105 18.20 0.20 17.27
N THR A 106 19.42 0.36 17.77
CA THR A 106 19.69 1.00 19.07
C THR A 106 20.21 2.41 18.85
N PHE A 107 19.65 3.39 19.55
CA PHE A 107 20.09 4.79 19.46
C PHE A 107 19.83 5.54 20.77
N ALA A 108 20.60 6.61 21.00
CA ALA A 108 20.31 7.54 22.07
C ALA A 108 19.00 8.29 21.77
N PHE A 109 18.11 8.34 22.77
CA PHE A 109 16.78 8.93 22.65
C PHE A 109 16.51 9.86 23.84
N HIS A 110 16.04 11.06 23.52
CA HIS A 110 15.66 12.08 24.49
C HIS A 110 14.13 12.15 24.52
N ALA A 111 13.52 11.45 25.48
CA ALA A 111 12.08 11.38 25.62
C ALA A 111 11.52 12.67 26.26
N TYR A 112 10.40 13.17 25.75
CA TYR A 112 9.79 14.44 26.15
C TYR A 112 8.35 14.32 26.62
N TYR A 113 7.57 13.41 26.03
CA TYR A 113 6.14 13.34 26.28
C TYR A 113 5.61 11.93 25.99
N LEU A 114 4.67 11.47 26.81
CA LEU A 114 3.92 10.24 26.59
C LEU A 114 2.50 10.61 26.15
N LYS A 115 2.02 9.95 25.09
CA LYS A 115 0.68 10.16 24.55
C LYS A 115 -0.03 8.83 24.37
N GLU A 116 -1.21 8.72 24.93
CA GLU A 116 -2.15 7.64 24.61
C GLU A 116 -3.05 8.07 23.44
N TYR A 117 -3.27 7.16 22.49
CA TYR A 117 -4.26 7.33 21.43
C TYR A 117 -4.84 5.99 21.02
N ARG A 118 -6.17 5.85 21.13
CA ARG A 118 -6.92 4.62 20.81
C ARG A 118 -6.35 3.38 21.50
N ASN A 119 -6.19 3.45 22.83
CA ASN A 119 -5.68 2.36 23.67
C ASN A 119 -4.31 1.86 23.21
N ARG A 120 -3.45 2.78 22.76
CA ARG A 120 -2.04 2.53 22.42
C ARG A 120 -1.19 3.69 22.86
N TRP A 121 -0.03 3.38 23.44
CA TRP A 121 0.89 4.37 23.98
C TRP A 121 2.04 4.68 23.02
N PHE A 122 2.42 5.96 23.02
CA PHE A 122 3.48 6.51 22.21
C PHE A 122 4.38 7.40 23.06
N VAL A 123 5.69 7.35 22.80
CA VAL A 123 6.68 8.27 23.36
C VAL A 123 7.17 9.21 22.27
N LEU A 124 7.19 10.50 22.60
CA LEU A 124 7.74 11.55 21.75
C LEU A 124 9.12 11.92 22.25
N GLY A 125 10.04 12.12 21.30
CA GLY A 125 11.41 12.47 21.62
C GLY A 125 12.23 12.72 20.35
N ASN A 126 13.54 12.88 20.48
CA ASN A 126 14.42 12.95 19.32
C ASN A 126 15.71 12.14 19.55
N LYS A 127 16.50 11.99 18.47
CA LYS A 127 17.77 11.26 18.49
C LYS A 127 18.99 12.16 18.74
N GLY A 128 18.78 13.46 18.96
CA GLY A 128 19.87 14.44 19.09
C GLY A 128 19.43 15.89 18.80
N LYS A 129 20.35 16.84 18.98
CA LYS A 129 20.07 18.29 19.02
C LYS A 129 19.29 18.85 17.82
N ASN A 130 19.62 18.42 16.61
CA ASN A 130 19.00 18.90 15.37
C ASN A 130 18.06 17.87 14.73
N ALA A 131 17.76 16.77 15.43
CA ALA A 131 16.89 15.74 14.91
C ALA A 131 15.41 16.17 15.00
N PRO A 132 14.57 15.79 14.02
CA PRO A 132 13.12 15.98 14.13
C PRO A 132 12.57 15.19 15.32
N ILE A 133 11.41 15.65 15.82
CA ILE A 133 10.67 14.90 16.84
C ILE A 133 10.12 13.64 16.19
N LEU A 134 10.31 12.53 16.87
CA LEU A 134 9.82 11.20 16.51
C LEU A 134 8.73 10.79 17.47
N THR A 135 7.68 10.18 16.94
CA THR A 135 6.65 9.50 17.71
C THR A 135 6.86 7.99 17.59
N LEU A 136 7.27 7.35 18.69
CA LEU A 136 7.57 5.91 18.74
C LEU A 136 6.49 5.17 19.51
N ALA A 137 5.97 4.09 18.95
CA ALA A 137 4.94 3.28 19.61
C ALA A 137 5.59 2.34 20.63
N LEU A 138 5.08 2.29 21.86
CA LEU A 138 5.72 1.54 22.95
C LEU A 138 5.74 0.04 22.71
N ASP A 139 4.75 -0.49 22.00
CA ASP A 139 4.63 -1.93 21.64
C ASP A 139 5.73 -2.44 20.70
N ARG A 140 6.63 -1.56 20.25
CA ARG A 140 7.75 -1.86 19.35
C ARG A 140 9.11 -1.59 20.00
N ILE A 141 9.12 -1.17 21.28
CA ILE A 141 10.34 -1.03 22.07
C ILE A 141 10.76 -2.43 22.54
N ILE A 142 12.01 -2.78 22.28
CA ILE A 142 12.61 -4.05 22.69
C ILE A 142 13.27 -3.89 24.06
N SER A 143 14.06 -2.82 24.25
CA SER A 143 14.71 -2.50 25.52
C SER A 143 14.96 -1.00 25.68
N ILE A 144 15.06 -0.58 26.95
CA ILE A 144 15.41 0.76 27.37
C ILE A 144 16.56 0.63 28.37
N GLU A 145 17.72 1.18 28.02
CA GLU A 145 18.91 1.15 28.85
C GLU A 145 19.37 2.57 29.20
N PRO A 146 20.06 2.78 30.35
CA PRO A 146 20.66 4.07 30.67
C PRO A 146 21.65 4.50 29.59
N SER A 147 21.62 5.78 29.20
CA SER A 147 22.60 6.36 28.29
C SER A 147 23.59 7.24 29.03
N SER A 148 24.85 7.25 28.60
CA SER A 148 25.85 8.23 29.03
C SER A 148 25.74 9.57 28.30
N VAL A 149 24.86 9.67 27.29
CA VAL A 149 24.66 10.90 26.51
C VAL A 149 23.93 11.94 27.35
N LYS A 150 24.40 13.19 27.33
CA LYS A 150 23.72 14.30 28.01
C LYS A 150 22.33 14.52 27.41
N TYR A 151 21.33 14.68 28.27
CA TYR A 151 19.97 14.95 27.83
C TYR A 151 19.86 16.30 27.12
N ILE A 152 19.09 16.30 26.04
CA ILE A 152 18.87 17.49 25.22
C ILE A 152 17.41 17.87 25.35
N GLU A 153 17.15 18.96 26.06
CA GLU A 153 15.81 19.53 26.18
C GLU A 153 15.40 20.26 24.90
N ARG A 154 14.17 20.04 24.46
CA ARG A 154 13.60 20.72 23.30
C ARG A 154 12.90 22.01 23.74
N LYS A 155 13.64 23.13 23.74
CA LYS A 155 13.06 24.45 24.02
C LYS A 155 11.96 24.79 22.99
N GLY A 156 10.84 25.32 23.47
CA GLY A 156 9.71 25.72 22.63
C GLY A 156 8.83 24.58 22.09
N PHE A 157 8.99 23.36 22.61
CA PHE A 157 8.07 22.26 22.28
C PHE A 157 6.88 22.25 23.26
N HIS A 158 5.69 22.54 22.74
CA HIS A 158 4.44 22.44 23.48
C HIS A 158 3.58 21.34 22.85
N PRO A 159 3.25 20.26 23.60
CA PRO A 159 2.45 19.16 23.06
C PRO A 159 1.08 19.60 22.51
N ALA A 160 0.45 20.58 23.15
CA ALA A 160 -0.84 21.12 22.70
C ALA A 160 -0.74 21.66 21.26
N ASP A 161 0.26 22.51 20.99
CA ASP A 161 0.49 23.09 19.67
C ASP A 161 0.91 22.03 18.64
N TYR A 162 1.75 21.07 19.07
CA TYR A 162 2.27 20.02 18.19
C TYR A 162 1.17 19.10 17.65
N PHE A 163 0.13 18.82 18.45
CA PHE A 163 -0.99 17.98 18.05
C PHE A 163 -2.22 18.76 17.60
N ASN A 164 -2.21 20.09 17.67
CA ASN A 164 -3.39 20.94 17.47
C ASN A 164 -4.07 20.76 16.10
N HIS A 165 -3.30 20.35 15.09
CA HIS A 165 -3.75 20.28 13.70
C HIS A 165 -3.73 18.85 13.14
N VAL A 166 -3.71 17.84 13.99
CA VAL A 166 -3.72 16.44 13.54
C VAL A 166 -4.76 15.62 14.28
N ILE A 167 -5.22 14.56 13.63
CA ILE A 167 -5.97 13.52 14.29
C ILE A 167 -4.96 12.46 14.75
N GLY A 168 -4.96 12.13 16.05
CA GLY A 168 -4.08 11.09 16.58
C GLY A 168 -2.63 11.49 16.81
N VAL A 169 -1.68 10.72 16.26
CA VAL A 169 -0.27 10.73 16.72
C VAL A 169 0.76 10.96 15.61
N THR A 170 0.36 10.83 14.35
CA THR A 170 1.23 11.08 13.20
C THR A 170 1.19 12.57 12.84
N VAL A 171 2.30 13.26 13.11
CA VAL A 171 2.50 14.69 12.80
C VAL A 171 3.61 14.83 11.77
N GLU A 172 3.36 15.60 10.71
CA GLU A 172 4.36 15.98 9.73
C GLU A 172 4.73 17.46 9.95
N PRO A 173 5.91 17.78 10.54
CA PRO A 173 6.23 19.14 10.97
C PRO A 173 6.24 20.18 9.83
N THR A 174 6.45 19.73 8.59
CA THR A 174 6.53 20.59 7.41
C THR A 174 5.18 20.82 6.72
N THR A 175 4.15 20.06 7.10
CA THR A 175 2.83 20.12 6.45
C THR A 175 1.92 21.08 7.20
N LEU A 176 1.36 22.05 6.47
CA LEU A 176 0.37 22.97 7.02
C LEU A 176 -1.02 22.30 7.08
N PRO A 177 -1.88 22.67 8.05
CA PRO A 177 -3.28 22.27 8.03
C PRO A 177 -3.98 22.82 6.77
N GLU A 178 -4.92 22.06 6.25
CA GLU A 178 -5.79 22.44 5.14
C GLU A 178 -7.26 22.40 5.60
N ASP A 179 -8.13 23.15 4.93
CA ASP A 179 -9.58 23.08 5.15
C ASP A 179 -10.17 21.82 4.48
N ILE A 180 -10.68 20.92 5.30
CA ILE A 180 -11.25 19.65 4.86
C ILE A 180 -12.75 19.71 5.02
N LYS A 181 -13.46 19.50 3.91
CA LYS A 181 -14.93 19.43 3.92
C LYS A 181 -15.37 18.00 3.70
N ILE A 182 -16.22 17.52 4.60
CA ILE A 182 -16.84 16.21 4.52
C ILE A 182 -18.36 16.37 4.56
N PHE A 183 -19.05 15.60 3.74
CA PHE A 183 -20.49 15.41 3.84
C PHE A 183 -20.75 14.13 4.62
N ALA A 184 -21.62 14.17 5.61
CA ALA A 184 -22.17 13.00 6.27
C ALA A 184 -23.67 12.91 5.97
N ASP A 185 -24.17 11.69 5.77
CA ASP A 185 -25.60 11.49 5.57
C ASP A 185 -26.43 11.85 6.82
N ARG A 186 -27.75 11.93 6.63
CA ARG A 186 -28.68 12.31 7.70
C ARG A 186 -28.59 11.40 8.93
N ASP A 187 -28.35 10.10 8.75
CA ASP A 187 -28.29 9.13 9.84
C ASP A 187 -27.01 9.31 10.69
N THR A 188 -25.90 9.67 10.06
CA THR A 188 -24.57 9.73 10.70
C THR A 188 -24.25 11.13 11.24
N ALA A 189 -24.80 12.18 10.62
CA ALA A 189 -24.52 13.57 10.99
C ALA A 189 -24.71 13.89 12.49
N PRO A 190 -25.78 13.42 13.18
CA PRO A 190 -25.97 13.67 14.62
C PRO A 190 -24.85 13.07 15.49
N TYR A 191 -24.32 11.90 15.10
CA TYR A 191 -23.22 11.25 15.82
C TYR A 191 -21.91 12.03 15.67
N ILE A 192 -21.64 12.59 14.49
CA ILE A 192 -20.46 13.43 14.23
C ILE A 192 -20.59 14.79 14.92
N ALA A 193 -21.79 15.36 14.97
CA ALA A 193 -22.06 16.62 15.64
C ALA A 193 -21.84 16.50 17.17
N THR A 194 -22.29 15.40 17.78
CA THR A 194 -22.15 15.17 19.23
C THR A 194 -20.79 14.59 19.62
N LYS A 195 -20.11 13.91 18.71
CA LYS A 195 -18.73 13.41 18.88
C LYS A 195 -17.85 13.92 17.72
N PRO A 196 -17.37 15.17 17.81
CA PRO A 196 -16.54 15.76 16.77
C PRO A 196 -15.30 14.93 16.45
N ILE A 197 -14.97 14.84 15.17
CA ILE A 197 -13.76 14.14 14.68
C ILE A 197 -12.49 14.88 15.13
N HIS A 198 -12.56 16.20 15.21
CA HIS A 198 -11.48 17.08 15.65
C HIS A 198 -12.06 18.32 16.34
N HIS A 199 -11.31 18.96 17.23
CA HIS A 199 -11.79 20.11 18.00
C HIS A 199 -12.10 21.33 17.11
N SER A 200 -11.44 21.46 15.96
CA SER A 200 -11.71 22.53 14.98
C SER A 200 -12.94 22.28 14.09
N GLN A 201 -13.71 21.21 14.34
CA GLN A 201 -14.87 20.87 13.55
C GLN A 201 -15.94 21.96 13.61
N GLN A 202 -16.49 22.30 12.45
CA GLN A 202 -17.61 23.24 12.32
C GLN A 202 -18.65 22.70 11.35
N ILE A 203 -19.92 23.00 11.60
CA ILE A 203 -21.01 22.74 10.65
C ILE A 203 -21.00 23.90 9.63
N VAL A 204 -20.87 23.56 8.35
CA VAL A 204 -20.81 24.52 7.24
C VAL A 204 -22.17 24.69 6.58
N ASP A 205 -22.89 23.59 6.41
CA ASP A 205 -24.19 23.57 5.73
C ASP A 205 -25.02 22.37 6.20
N GLU A 206 -26.32 22.58 6.40
CA GLU A 206 -27.28 21.54 6.77
C GLU A 206 -28.29 21.37 5.63
N GLN A 207 -28.24 20.21 4.99
CA GLN A 207 -29.07 19.89 3.85
C GLN A 207 -30.12 18.84 4.24
N PRO A 208 -31.23 18.74 3.49
CA PRO A 208 -32.20 17.68 3.74
C PRO A 208 -31.56 16.29 3.76
N HIS A 209 -30.57 16.02 2.92
CA HIS A 209 -29.97 14.67 2.80
C HIS A 209 -28.77 14.42 3.72
N GLY A 210 -28.31 15.43 4.48
CA GLY A 210 -27.14 15.30 5.35
C GLY A 210 -26.48 16.64 5.70
N THR A 211 -25.34 16.60 6.36
CA THR A 211 -24.64 17.78 6.88
C THR A 211 -23.22 17.85 6.35
N ILE A 212 -22.76 19.05 6.01
CA ILE A 212 -21.37 19.31 5.63
C ILE A 212 -20.62 19.85 6.85
N PHE A 213 -19.53 19.18 7.20
CA PHE A 213 -18.61 19.61 8.24
C PHE A 213 -17.29 20.10 7.63
N SER A 214 -16.68 21.10 8.25
CA SER A 214 -15.31 21.58 7.99
C SER A 214 -14.39 21.19 9.14
N LEU A 215 -13.15 20.82 8.82
CA LEU A 215 -12.07 20.49 9.75
C LEU A 215 -10.79 21.20 9.30
N GLN A 216 -10.06 21.84 10.22
CA GLN A 216 -8.75 22.46 9.95
C GLN A 216 -7.63 21.54 10.45
N VAL A 217 -7.16 20.62 9.61
CA VAL A 217 -6.19 19.58 9.98
C VAL A 217 -5.22 19.22 8.84
N GLN A 218 -4.08 18.62 9.17
CA GLN A 218 -3.16 18.03 8.20
C GLN A 218 -3.73 16.73 7.64
N LEU A 219 -3.43 16.42 6.38
CA LEU A 219 -3.75 15.13 5.77
C LEU A 219 -2.83 14.04 6.30
N ASN A 220 -3.25 13.36 7.37
CA ASN A 220 -2.50 12.26 7.97
C ASN A 220 -3.25 10.91 7.87
N PHE A 221 -2.57 9.85 8.31
CA PHE A 221 -3.09 8.48 8.22
C PHE A 221 -4.36 8.27 9.05
N GLU A 222 -4.39 8.87 10.24
CA GLU A 222 -5.49 8.74 11.19
C GLU A 222 -6.76 9.43 10.69
N LEU A 223 -6.66 10.59 10.04
CA LEU A 223 -7.78 11.23 9.35
C LEU A 223 -8.36 10.30 8.28
N GLU A 224 -7.51 9.73 7.42
CA GLU A 224 -7.97 8.80 6.38
C GLU A 224 -8.66 7.59 7.00
N ARG A 225 -8.10 7.04 8.07
CA ARG A 225 -8.70 5.91 8.80
C ARG A 225 -10.04 6.29 9.42
N GLU A 226 -10.17 7.49 9.98
CA GLU A 226 -11.42 7.96 10.56
C GLU A 226 -12.52 8.04 9.52
N ILE A 227 -12.24 8.69 8.38
CA ILE A 227 -13.17 8.82 7.27
C ILE A 227 -13.61 7.44 6.75
N LEU A 228 -12.65 6.53 6.55
CA LEU A 228 -12.95 5.16 6.10
C LEU A 228 -13.75 4.35 7.14
N GLY A 229 -13.60 4.67 8.43
CA GLY A 229 -14.33 4.02 9.51
C GLY A 229 -15.84 4.23 9.43
N PHE A 230 -16.29 5.32 8.80
CA PHE A 230 -17.71 5.58 8.52
C PHE A 230 -18.23 4.90 7.25
N GLY A 231 -17.35 4.28 6.45
CA GLY A 231 -17.75 3.54 5.25
C GLY A 231 -18.43 4.43 4.20
N ASP A 232 -19.59 4.00 3.73
CA ASP A 232 -20.40 4.65 2.70
C ASP A 232 -21.19 5.87 3.21
N ARG A 233 -21.17 6.14 4.52
CA ARG A 233 -21.96 7.20 5.17
C ARG A 233 -21.33 8.58 5.15
N ILE A 234 -20.05 8.68 4.78
CA ILE A 234 -19.33 9.95 4.62
C ILE A 234 -18.71 10.05 3.23
N LYS A 235 -18.69 11.27 2.71
CA LYS A 235 -18.01 11.64 1.47
C LYS A 235 -17.09 12.84 1.69
N VAL A 236 -15.84 12.72 1.25
CA VAL A 236 -14.92 13.87 1.19
C VAL A 236 -15.34 14.77 0.02
N ILE A 237 -15.59 16.05 0.30
CA ILE A 237 -15.87 17.10 -0.68
C ILE A 237 -14.56 17.78 -1.10
N SER A 238 -13.72 18.17 -0.14
CA SER A 238 -12.43 18.82 -0.37
C SER A 238 -11.42 18.46 0.72
N PRO A 239 -10.10 18.53 0.44
CA PRO A 239 -9.47 18.85 -0.84
C PRO A 239 -9.53 17.68 -1.84
N GLU A 240 -9.42 17.96 -3.14
CA GLU A 240 -9.51 16.93 -4.20
C GLU A 240 -8.43 15.85 -4.04
N ARG A 241 -7.26 16.20 -3.47
CA ARG A 241 -6.20 15.25 -3.13
C ARG A 241 -6.68 14.18 -2.14
N LEU A 242 -7.38 14.59 -1.07
CA LEU A 242 -7.90 13.66 -0.06
C LEU A 242 -9.03 12.81 -0.66
N LYS A 243 -9.96 13.45 -1.37
CA LYS A 243 -11.07 12.77 -2.05
C LYS A 243 -10.58 11.68 -3.01
N ARG A 244 -9.60 11.99 -3.87
CA ARG A 244 -8.96 11.01 -4.75
C ARG A 244 -8.34 9.87 -3.96
N ARG A 245 -7.62 10.17 -2.88
CA ARG A 245 -6.95 9.16 -2.05
C ARG A 245 -7.93 8.22 -1.34
N ILE A 246 -9.06 8.73 -0.84
CA ILE A 246 -10.12 7.91 -0.25
C ILE A 246 -10.79 7.04 -1.33
N LYS A 247 -11.08 7.60 -2.50
CA LYS A 247 -11.64 6.84 -3.64
C LYS A 247 -10.72 5.69 -4.06
N GLU A 248 -9.42 5.95 -4.22
CA GLU A 248 -8.42 4.93 -4.56
C GLU A 248 -8.38 3.78 -3.53
N LYS A 249 -8.58 4.09 -2.24
CA LYS A 249 -8.65 3.05 -1.20
C LYS A 249 -9.92 2.22 -1.28
N TYR A 250 -11.07 2.83 -1.56
CA TYR A 250 -12.32 2.09 -1.77
C TYR A 250 -12.26 1.20 -3.00
N GLU A 251 -11.73 1.72 -4.11
CA GLU A 251 -11.50 0.94 -5.34
C GLU A 251 -10.58 -0.24 -5.06
N HIS A 252 -9.47 -0.01 -4.36
CA HIS A 252 -8.56 -1.08 -3.96
C HIS A 252 -9.20 -2.10 -3.02
N ALA A 253 -10.02 -1.65 -2.06
CA ALA A 253 -10.75 -2.53 -1.16
C ALA A 253 -11.73 -3.41 -1.95
N LEU A 254 -12.51 -2.82 -2.86
CA LEU A 254 -13.44 -3.56 -3.72
C LEU A 254 -12.71 -4.58 -4.59
N ASP A 255 -11.59 -4.19 -5.20
CA ASP A 255 -10.79 -5.09 -6.03
C ASP A 255 -10.26 -6.30 -5.22
N LEU A 256 -9.91 -6.13 -3.94
CA LEU A 256 -9.49 -7.24 -3.07
C LEU A 256 -10.60 -8.27 -2.82
N TYR A 257 -11.87 -7.84 -2.78
CA TYR A 257 -13.01 -8.76 -2.69
C TYR A 257 -13.37 -9.40 -4.03
N GLN A 258 -13.11 -8.70 -5.14
CA GLN A 258 -13.44 -9.19 -6.48
C GLN A 258 -12.39 -10.16 -7.03
N TYR A 259 -11.14 -10.06 -6.57
CA TYR A 259 -10.03 -10.82 -7.14
C TYR A 259 -9.13 -11.42 -6.08
N GLU A 260 -9.10 -12.75 -6.04
CA GLU A 260 -8.08 -13.50 -5.34
C GLU A 260 -7.14 -14.17 -6.35
N PHE A 261 -5.84 -13.99 -6.14
CA PHE A 261 -4.84 -14.70 -6.93
C PHE A 261 -4.72 -16.15 -6.44
N THR A 262 -5.52 -17.04 -7.02
CA THR A 262 -5.61 -18.46 -6.65
C THR A 262 -5.36 -19.34 -7.86
N ASN A 263 -5.05 -20.62 -7.62
CA ASN A 263 -4.91 -21.59 -8.71
C ASN A 263 -6.19 -21.72 -9.56
N SER A 264 -7.36 -21.55 -8.95
CA SER A 264 -8.65 -21.59 -9.63
C SER A 264 -8.86 -20.36 -10.53
N SER A 265 -8.57 -19.15 -10.02
CA SER A 265 -8.71 -17.92 -10.80
C SER A 265 -7.74 -17.89 -11.98
N ILE A 266 -6.49 -18.35 -11.81
CA ILE A 266 -5.54 -18.49 -12.92
C ILE A 266 -6.09 -19.46 -13.98
N ALA A 267 -6.61 -20.62 -13.56
CA ALA A 267 -7.18 -21.59 -14.51
C ALA A 267 -8.37 -21.01 -15.30
N SER A 268 -9.24 -20.25 -14.63
CA SER A 268 -10.37 -19.55 -15.26
C SER A 268 -9.90 -18.52 -16.30
N GLU A 269 -8.93 -17.68 -15.94
CA GLU A 269 -8.37 -16.68 -16.85
C GLU A 269 -7.62 -17.33 -18.01
N LEU A 270 -6.90 -18.43 -17.79
CA LEU A 270 -6.24 -19.15 -18.88
C LEU A 270 -7.25 -19.78 -19.86
N LYS A 271 -8.41 -20.27 -19.40
CA LYS A 271 -9.49 -20.69 -20.32
C LYS A 271 -9.93 -19.54 -21.22
N LYS A 272 -10.09 -18.33 -20.68
CA LYS A 272 -10.40 -17.13 -21.47
C LYS A 272 -9.27 -16.79 -22.43
N PHE A 273 -8.02 -16.88 -22.00
CA PHE A 273 -6.84 -16.67 -22.85
C PHE A 273 -6.82 -17.59 -24.07
N TYR A 274 -7.06 -18.90 -23.89
CA TYR A 274 -7.08 -19.84 -25.01
C TYR A 274 -8.24 -19.59 -25.97
N HIS A 275 -9.44 -19.26 -25.45
CA HIS A 275 -10.63 -19.08 -26.27
C HIS A 275 -10.71 -17.70 -26.95
N LYS A 276 -10.38 -16.63 -26.22
CA LYS A 276 -10.48 -15.23 -26.67
C LYS A 276 -9.16 -14.65 -27.17
N GLY A 277 -8.04 -15.34 -26.95
CA GLY A 277 -6.70 -14.87 -27.31
C GLY A 277 -6.10 -13.86 -26.32
N PHE A 278 -6.81 -13.51 -25.26
CA PHE A 278 -6.30 -12.68 -24.16
C PHE A 278 -6.94 -13.01 -22.82
N ALA A 279 -6.27 -12.61 -21.74
CA ALA A 279 -6.80 -12.61 -20.39
C ALA A 279 -6.15 -11.51 -19.55
N MET A 280 -6.78 -11.18 -18.42
CA MET A 280 -6.28 -10.17 -17.49
C MET A 280 -6.19 -10.79 -16.11
N LEU A 281 -4.99 -10.82 -15.53
CA LEU A 281 -4.79 -11.26 -14.16
C LEU A 281 -4.41 -10.07 -13.30
N ARG A 282 -5.19 -9.84 -12.24
CA ARG A 282 -4.94 -8.77 -11.27
C ARG A 282 -4.07 -9.29 -10.13
N TYR A 283 -3.40 -8.37 -9.42
CA TYR A 283 -2.62 -8.68 -8.22
C TYR A 283 -1.48 -9.68 -8.43
N VAL A 284 -0.88 -9.70 -9.61
CA VAL A 284 0.32 -10.51 -9.88
C VAL A 284 1.52 -9.93 -9.16
N TYR A 285 1.59 -8.60 -9.05
CA TYR A 285 2.64 -7.87 -8.36
C TYR A 285 2.08 -7.06 -7.19
N THR A 286 2.81 -7.10 -6.09
CA THR A 286 2.57 -6.26 -4.92
C THR A 286 3.03 -4.82 -5.16
N ARG A 287 2.49 -3.86 -4.39
CA ARG A 287 2.94 -2.47 -4.43
C ARG A 287 4.44 -2.32 -4.14
N LYS A 288 5.01 -3.19 -3.32
CA LYS A 288 6.44 -3.20 -2.99
C LYS A 288 7.28 -3.57 -4.22
N GLU A 289 6.90 -4.64 -4.92
CA GLU A 289 7.57 -5.07 -6.15
C GLU A 289 7.45 -4.00 -7.24
N LEU A 290 6.27 -3.40 -7.41
CA LEU A 290 6.07 -2.31 -8.36
C LEU A 290 6.97 -1.10 -8.07
N ASN A 291 7.06 -0.68 -6.80
CA ASN A 291 7.92 0.43 -6.42
C ASN A 291 9.40 0.10 -6.65
N GLN A 292 9.82 -1.14 -6.41
CA GLN A 292 11.17 -1.60 -6.71
C GLN A 292 11.45 -1.52 -8.23
N ILE A 293 10.53 -2.01 -9.07
CA ILE A 293 10.66 -1.95 -10.53
C ILE A 293 10.78 -0.49 -11.00
N LYS A 294 9.85 0.37 -10.55
CA LYS A 294 9.85 1.80 -10.89
C LYS A 294 11.15 2.48 -10.48
N THR A 295 11.60 2.25 -9.26
CA THR A 295 12.83 2.87 -8.72
C THR A 295 14.07 2.47 -9.52
N SER A 296 14.21 1.18 -9.89
CA SER A 296 15.32 0.71 -10.71
C SER A 296 15.31 1.33 -12.10
N ILE A 297 14.14 1.45 -12.73
CA ILE A 297 13.98 2.10 -14.04
C ILE A 297 14.30 3.60 -13.96
N ASP A 298 13.80 4.29 -12.93
CA ASP A 298 14.09 5.70 -12.71
C ASP A 298 15.59 5.94 -12.47
N HIS A 299 16.26 5.02 -11.75
CA HIS A 299 17.70 5.07 -11.54
C HIS A 299 18.48 4.85 -12.84
N TYR A 300 18.04 3.91 -13.69
CA TYR A 300 18.64 3.67 -15.01
C TYR A 300 18.63 4.93 -15.87
N PHE A 301 17.49 5.63 -16.00
CA PHE A 301 17.42 6.86 -16.79
C PHE A 301 18.25 8.00 -16.21
N LYS A 302 18.29 8.13 -14.87
CA LYS A 302 19.17 9.13 -14.22
C LYS A 302 20.64 8.92 -14.53
N ASN A 303 21.08 7.66 -14.66
CA ASN A 303 22.46 7.32 -14.99
C ASN A 303 22.74 7.30 -16.50
N ASN A 304 21.71 7.37 -17.35
CA ASN A 304 21.80 7.32 -18.81
C ASN A 304 20.99 8.46 -19.44
N PRO A 305 21.36 9.74 -19.21
CA PRO A 305 20.56 10.89 -19.65
C PRO A 305 20.43 11.01 -21.17
N ASP A 306 21.36 10.41 -21.94
CA ASP A 306 21.35 10.44 -23.41
C ASP A 306 20.36 9.43 -24.04
N LYS A 307 19.75 8.55 -23.24
CA LYS A 307 18.78 7.56 -23.71
C LYS A 307 17.37 8.15 -23.72
N GLU A 308 16.55 7.68 -24.66
CA GLU A 308 15.13 8.04 -24.74
C GLU A 308 14.42 7.73 -23.41
N ALA A 309 14.00 8.76 -22.68
CA ALA A 309 13.40 8.63 -21.34
C ALA A 309 12.07 7.83 -21.29
N TYR A 310 11.59 7.34 -22.42
CA TYR A 310 10.29 6.68 -22.58
C TYR A 310 10.40 5.22 -23.05
N SER A 311 11.59 4.68 -23.36
CA SER A 311 11.73 3.27 -23.72
C SER A 311 13.08 2.65 -23.33
N ILE A 312 13.05 1.38 -22.93
CA ILE A 312 14.26 0.56 -22.72
C ILE A 312 14.04 -0.78 -23.41
N ARG A 313 14.83 -1.07 -24.45
CA ARG A 313 14.84 -2.38 -25.13
C ARG A 313 15.77 -3.35 -24.40
N ARG A 314 15.47 -4.64 -24.46
CA ARG A 314 16.17 -5.71 -23.71
C ARG A 314 16.28 -5.35 -22.22
N LEU A 315 15.14 -4.98 -21.62
CA LEU A 315 15.05 -4.41 -20.28
C LEU A 315 15.81 -5.24 -19.23
N LEU A 316 15.69 -6.57 -19.27
CA LEU A 316 16.31 -7.44 -18.28
C LEU A 316 17.81 -7.68 -18.54
N VAL A 317 18.31 -7.28 -19.71
CA VAL A 317 19.76 -7.20 -19.99
C VAL A 317 20.31 -5.84 -19.55
N ALA A 318 19.55 -4.77 -19.80
CA ALA A 318 19.92 -3.41 -19.41
C ALA A 318 19.90 -3.19 -17.89
N ILE A 319 18.99 -3.87 -17.18
CA ILE A 319 18.80 -3.79 -15.73
C ILE A 319 18.64 -5.21 -15.15
N PRO A 320 19.73 -6.00 -15.03
CA PRO A 320 19.67 -7.41 -14.63
C PRO A 320 19.02 -7.66 -13.26
N GLU A 321 19.12 -6.71 -12.33
CA GLU A 321 18.50 -6.79 -11.01
C GLU A 321 16.97 -6.82 -11.05
N LEU A 322 16.35 -6.39 -12.16
CA LEU A 322 14.90 -6.48 -12.34
C LEU A 322 14.42 -7.92 -12.55
N LYS A 323 15.29 -8.85 -12.95
CA LYS A 323 14.88 -10.20 -13.35
C LYS A 323 14.11 -10.93 -12.24
N SER A 324 14.56 -10.82 -10.99
CA SER A 324 13.93 -11.52 -9.85
C SER A 324 12.57 -10.92 -9.45
N VAL A 325 12.41 -9.60 -9.60
CA VAL A 325 11.16 -8.90 -9.24
C VAL A 325 10.15 -8.93 -10.39
N VAL A 326 10.59 -8.86 -11.64
CA VAL A 326 9.73 -8.98 -12.83
C VAL A 326 9.28 -10.44 -13.01
N LEU A 327 10.19 -11.41 -12.88
CA LEU A 327 9.85 -12.85 -12.94
C LEU A 327 9.56 -13.39 -11.53
N ASN A 328 8.61 -12.79 -10.84
CA ASN A 328 8.24 -13.21 -9.48
C ASN A 328 7.54 -14.57 -9.46
N ALA A 329 7.27 -15.09 -8.26
CA ALA A 329 6.65 -16.41 -8.07
C ALA A 329 5.27 -16.53 -8.77
N ASN A 330 4.48 -15.45 -8.76
CA ASN A 330 3.15 -15.42 -9.36
C ASN A 330 3.23 -15.52 -10.89
N LEU A 331 4.06 -14.70 -11.54
CA LEU A 331 4.24 -14.76 -12.99
C LEU A 331 4.78 -16.13 -13.42
N ASN A 332 5.77 -16.67 -12.71
CA ASN A 332 6.30 -18.01 -13.01
C ASN A 332 5.25 -19.11 -12.88
N SER A 333 4.34 -19.01 -11.90
CA SER A 333 3.21 -19.94 -11.76
C SER A 333 2.27 -19.89 -12.96
N ILE A 334 1.96 -18.69 -13.46
CA ILE A 334 1.14 -18.49 -14.66
C ILE A 334 1.84 -19.10 -15.89
N LEU A 335 3.12 -18.78 -16.10
CA LEU A 335 3.90 -19.28 -17.23
C LEU A 335 3.94 -20.81 -17.26
N LYS A 336 4.22 -21.46 -16.12
CA LYS A 336 4.23 -22.93 -16.00
C LYS A 336 2.89 -23.56 -16.34
N LYS A 337 1.77 -22.90 -16.01
CA LYS A 337 0.42 -23.37 -16.36
C LYS A 337 0.08 -23.17 -17.84
N ILE A 338 0.73 -22.21 -18.52
CA ILE A 338 0.59 -22.03 -19.97
C ILE A 338 1.38 -23.12 -20.70
N HIS A 339 2.67 -23.26 -20.38
CA HIS A 339 3.56 -24.31 -20.88
C HIS A 339 4.83 -24.39 -20.00
N PRO A 340 5.31 -25.60 -19.63
CA PRO A 340 6.46 -25.76 -18.74
C PRO A 340 7.77 -25.15 -19.30
N ASP A 341 7.96 -25.20 -20.61
CA ASP A 341 9.19 -24.75 -21.28
C ASP A 341 9.15 -23.31 -21.82
N MET A 342 8.29 -22.44 -21.27
CA MET A 342 8.27 -21.04 -21.68
C MET A 342 9.60 -20.34 -21.39
N ARG A 343 10.19 -19.73 -22.42
CA ARG A 343 11.44 -18.96 -22.36
C ARG A 343 11.19 -17.52 -22.76
N LEU A 344 11.83 -16.59 -22.07
CA LEU A 344 11.76 -15.17 -22.42
C LEU A 344 12.46 -14.96 -23.78
N SER A 345 11.78 -14.30 -24.71
CA SER A 345 12.30 -13.97 -26.04
C SER A 345 12.43 -12.46 -26.29
N LYS A 346 11.77 -11.64 -25.48
CA LYS A 346 11.78 -10.17 -25.61
C LYS A 346 11.41 -9.53 -24.28
N ALA A 347 12.14 -8.51 -23.84
CA ALA A 347 11.74 -7.64 -22.74
C ALA A 347 11.91 -6.16 -23.08
N ILE A 348 10.83 -5.38 -22.97
CA ILE A 348 10.82 -3.96 -23.31
C ILE A 348 10.08 -3.19 -22.22
N PHE A 349 10.67 -2.11 -21.73
CA PHE A 349 9.94 -1.08 -20.99
C PHE A 349 9.50 0.02 -21.96
N PHE A 350 8.27 0.50 -21.78
CA PHE A 350 7.83 1.74 -22.38
C PHE A 350 7.02 2.58 -21.39
N ASP A 351 7.22 3.89 -21.45
CA ASP A 351 6.40 4.89 -20.78
C ASP A 351 5.65 5.71 -21.82
N LYS A 352 4.33 5.69 -21.77
CA LYS A 352 3.50 6.57 -22.58
C LYS A 352 3.23 7.84 -21.79
N THR A 353 3.82 8.94 -22.24
CA THR A 353 3.62 10.29 -21.69
C THR A 353 2.79 11.14 -22.66
N PRO A 354 2.26 12.30 -22.25
CA PRO A 354 1.58 13.23 -23.16
C PRO A 354 2.47 13.65 -24.35
N ASP A 355 3.77 13.84 -24.10
CA ASP A 355 4.76 14.23 -25.12
C ASP A 355 5.20 13.06 -26.00
N SER A 356 4.93 11.81 -25.57
CA SER A 356 5.28 10.57 -26.24
C SER A 356 4.03 9.71 -26.45
N ASN A 357 3.02 10.31 -27.09
CA ASN A 357 1.66 9.80 -27.20
C ASN A 357 1.32 9.30 -28.60
N TRP A 358 2.05 8.30 -29.09
CA TRP A 358 1.76 7.73 -30.40
C TRP A 358 0.46 6.89 -30.36
N TYR A 359 -0.34 7.02 -31.42
CA TYR A 359 -1.45 6.13 -31.68
C TYR A 359 -0.91 4.87 -32.33
N VAL A 360 -1.31 3.70 -31.83
CA VAL A 360 -1.00 2.44 -32.50
C VAL A 360 -2.29 1.94 -33.12
N THR A 361 -2.32 1.91 -34.46
CA THR A 361 -3.44 1.38 -35.24
C THR A 361 -3.67 -0.10 -34.93
N TRP A 362 -4.81 -0.64 -35.34
CA TRP A 362 -5.07 -2.08 -35.25
C TRP A 362 -3.99 -2.88 -35.99
N HIS A 363 -3.36 -3.82 -35.29
CA HIS A 363 -2.31 -4.67 -35.83
C HIS A 363 -2.21 -5.99 -35.06
N GLN A 364 -1.38 -6.90 -35.58
CA GLN A 364 -0.92 -8.13 -34.92
C GLN A 364 0.60 -8.04 -34.71
N ASP A 365 1.11 -8.64 -33.63
CA ASP A 365 2.55 -8.76 -33.37
C ASP A 365 3.11 -9.94 -34.18
N ILE A 366 3.48 -9.69 -35.44
CA ILE A 366 3.86 -10.74 -36.40
C ILE A 366 5.38 -10.95 -36.54
N THR A 367 6.21 -10.22 -35.79
CA THR A 367 7.67 -10.31 -35.88
C THR A 367 8.34 -10.74 -34.59
N ILE A 368 9.42 -11.50 -34.74
CA ILE A 368 10.30 -11.92 -33.65
C ILE A 368 11.68 -11.27 -33.79
N ASN A 369 12.44 -11.28 -32.68
CA ASN A 369 13.82 -10.79 -32.65
C ASN A 369 14.78 -11.97 -32.51
N VAL A 370 15.73 -12.07 -33.43
CA VAL A 370 16.77 -13.10 -33.45
C VAL A 370 18.16 -12.48 -33.51
N ALA A 371 19.16 -13.15 -32.91
CA ALA A 371 20.52 -12.63 -32.79
C ALA A 371 21.22 -12.51 -34.16
N ASN A 372 20.95 -13.46 -35.06
CA ASN A 372 21.63 -13.60 -36.34
C ASN A 372 20.63 -13.80 -37.49
N LYS A 373 20.95 -13.29 -38.69
CA LYS A 373 20.20 -13.59 -39.91
C LYS A 373 20.72 -14.88 -40.54
N LYS A 374 19.82 -15.84 -40.80
CA LYS A 374 20.08 -17.05 -41.59
C LYS A 374 18.92 -17.26 -42.56
N GLU A 375 19.21 -17.71 -43.77
CA GLU A 375 18.15 -18.10 -44.70
C GLU A 375 17.48 -19.36 -44.19
N THR A 376 16.20 -19.26 -43.90
CA THR A 376 15.42 -20.32 -43.25
C THR A 376 14.03 -20.31 -43.85
N GLU A 377 13.53 -21.49 -44.22
CA GLU A 377 12.24 -21.65 -44.87
C GLU A 377 11.10 -21.10 -43.99
N GLY A 378 10.19 -20.34 -44.61
CA GLY A 378 9.05 -19.71 -43.93
C GLY A 378 9.37 -18.43 -43.14
N TYR A 379 10.64 -17.99 -43.09
CA TYR A 379 11.05 -16.74 -42.45
C TYR A 379 11.23 -15.62 -43.49
N SER A 380 10.51 -14.51 -43.32
CA SER A 380 10.48 -13.41 -44.30
C SER A 380 10.52 -12.02 -43.65
N GLY A 381 10.75 -10.98 -44.45
CA GLY A 381 10.71 -9.59 -43.95
C GLY A 381 11.85 -9.20 -43.02
N TRP A 382 13.05 -9.75 -43.23
CA TRP A 382 14.23 -9.50 -42.42
C TRP A 382 14.63 -8.00 -42.39
N SER A 383 14.75 -7.44 -41.19
CA SER A 383 15.21 -6.07 -40.95
C SER A 383 16.30 -6.03 -39.89
N LYS A 384 17.44 -5.40 -40.17
CA LYS A 384 18.52 -5.22 -39.19
C LYS A 384 18.15 -4.09 -38.22
N LYS A 385 18.23 -4.36 -36.92
CA LYS A 385 18.07 -3.39 -35.83
C LYS A 385 19.37 -3.32 -35.04
N ASP A 386 19.46 -2.35 -34.13
CA ASP A 386 20.64 -2.19 -33.29
C ASP A 386 20.80 -3.40 -32.35
N GLY A 387 21.80 -4.25 -32.66
CA GLY A 387 22.12 -5.46 -31.90
C GLY A 387 21.30 -6.72 -32.20
N PHE A 388 20.34 -6.71 -33.13
CA PHE A 388 19.54 -7.90 -33.48
C PHE A 388 18.87 -7.79 -34.88
N PHE A 389 18.25 -8.87 -35.35
CA PHE A 389 17.43 -8.91 -36.56
C PHE A 389 15.96 -9.14 -36.22
N SER A 390 15.07 -8.39 -36.85
CA SER A 390 13.62 -8.62 -36.80
C SER A 390 13.18 -9.39 -38.03
N VAL A 391 12.34 -10.41 -37.84
CA VAL A 391 11.88 -11.30 -38.92
C VAL A 391 10.45 -11.77 -38.65
N CYS A 392 9.65 -11.97 -39.69
CA CYS A 392 8.35 -12.65 -39.60
C CYS A 392 8.57 -14.16 -39.67
N PRO A 393 8.30 -14.93 -38.60
CA PRO A 393 8.43 -16.38 -38.61
C PRO A 393 7.14 -17.05 -39.16
N PRO A 394 7.13 -18.39 -39.32
CA PRO A 394 5.91 -19.15 -39.52
C PRO A 394 4.88 -18.96 -38.40
N GLU A 395 3.59 -19.12 -38.71
CA GLU A 395 2.51 -18.91 -37.73
C GLU A 395 2.65 -19.78 -36.47
N ASP A 396 3.18 -20.99 -36.59
CA ASP A 396 3.33 -21.91 -35.46
C ASP A 396 4.27 -21.38 -34.38
N VAL A 397 5.28 -20.59 -34.76
CA VAL A 397 6.15 -19.91 -33.79
C VAL A 397 5.36 -18.86 -33.01
N LEU A 398 4.53 -18.08 -33.71
CA LEU A 398 3.67 -17.04 -33.10
C LEU A 398 2.58 -17.67 -32.21
N LYS A 399 1.99 -18.80 -32.63
CA LYS A 399 0.99 -19.56 -31.85
C LYS A 399 1.58 -20.18 -30.58
N ASN A 400 2.87 -20.48 -30.56
CA ASN A 400 3.60 -20.94 -29.36
C ASN A 400 4.21 -19.79 -28.53
N THR A 401 3.88 -18.54 -28.86
CA THR A 401 4.33 -17.36 -28.14
C THR A 401 3.16 -16.74 -27.37
N VAL A 402 3.48 -16.13 -26.22
CA VAL A 402 2.57 -15.35 -25.39
C VAL A 402 3.22 -14.01 -25.06
N THR A 403 2.44 -12.94 -25.23
CA THR A 403 2.83 -11.60 -24.84
C THR A 403 2.23 -11.29 -23.47
N ILE A 404 3.06 -10.79 -22.57
CA ILE A 404 2.69 -10.41 -21.22
C ILE A 404 3.02 -8.93 -21.01
N ARG A 405 2.03 -8.11 -20.70
CA ARG A 405 2.22 -6.69 -20.36
C ARG A 405 1.98 -6.51 -18.87
N VAL A 406 3.04 -6.23 -18.13
CA VAL A 406 3.00 -5.88 -16.70
C VAL A 406 2.76 -4.38 -16.58
N HIS A 407 1.65 -3.99 -15.96
CA HIS A 407 1.29 -2.58 -15.81
C HIS A 407 1.88 -2.02 -14.51
N LEU A 408 2.72 -0.99 -14.64
CA LEU A 408 3.30 -0.32 -13.48
C LEU A 408 2.39 0.79 -12.96
N ASP A 409 1.54 1.36 -13.83
CA ASP A 409 0.51 2.33 -13.49
C ASP A 409 -0.87 1.79 -13.87
N ASP A 410 -1.94 2.37 -13.32
CA ASP A 410 -3.30 2.01 -13.72
C ASP A 410 -3.49 2.32 -15.22
N ALA A 411 -4.17 1.42 -15.94
CA ALA A 411 -4.51 1.58 -17.34
C ALA A 411 -6.04 1.63 -17.50
N ASP A 412 -6.55 2.75 -18.00
CA ASP A 412 -7.97 3.01 -18.21
C ASP A 412 -8.23 3.61 -19.60
N GLU A 413 -9.50 3.84 -19.92
CA GLU A 413 -9.93 4.43 -21.19
C GLU A 413 -9.35 5.83 -21.45
N TYR A 414 -8.93 6.55 -20.41
CA TYR A 414 -8.43 7.93 -20.49
C TYR A 414 -6.92 8.01 -20.70
N ASN A 415 -6.14 7.00 -20.28
CA ASN A 415 -4.70 6.92 -20.56
C ASN A 415 -4.32 5.89 -21.63
N GLY A 416 -5.31 5.49 -22.43
CA GLY A 416 -5.12 4.73 -23.67
C GLY A 416 -4.98 3.23 -23.47
N ALA A 417 -5.73 2.64 -22.53
CA ALA A 417 -5.83 1.20 -22.32
C ALA A 417 -5.82 0.41 -23.64
N LEU A 418 -5.23 -0.78 -23.58
CA LEU A 418 -5.14 -1.66 -24.73
C LEU A 418 -6.56 -2.07 -25.17
N LYS A 419 -6.88 -1.86 -26.44
CA LYS A 419 -8.09 -2.39 -27.06
C LYS A 419 -7.75 -3.67 -27.79
N VAL A 420 -8.62 -4.67 -27.70
CA VAL A 420 -8.47 -5.97 -28.39
C VAL A 420 -9.74 -6.38 -29.10
N ILE A 421 -9.63 -7.18 -30.16
CA ILE A 421 -10.77 -7.90 -30.75
C ILE A 421 -10.72 -9.36 -30.29
N PRO A 422 -11.58 -9.78 -29.34
CA PRO A 422 -11.57 -11.16 -28.83
C PRO A 422 -11.74 -12.20 -29.95
N GLY A 423 -10.93 -13.26 -29.93
CA GLY A 423 -11.01 -14.39 -30.87
C GLY A 423 -10.32 -14.16 -32.23
N SER A 424 -9.71 -13.00 -32.46
CA SER A 424 -8.99 -12.68 -33.71
C SER A 424 -7.60 -13.35 -33.85
N HIS A 425 -7.17 -14.13 -32.86
CA HIS A 425 -5.81 -14.66 -32.74
C HIS A 425 -5.53 -15.97 -33.49
N ASN A 426 -6.52 -16.54 -34.18
CA ASN A 426 -6.42 -17.89 -34.71
C ASN A 426 -5.51 -18.03 -35.95
N LYS A 427 -5.29 -16.94 -36.68
CA LYS A 427 -4.41 -16.90 -37.87
C LYS A 427 -3.80 -15.51 -38.07
N LYS A 428 -2.79 -15.42 -38.93
CA LYS A 428 -2.31 -14.13 -39.43
C LYS A 428 -3.36 -13.54 -40.37
N LEU A 429 -3.62 -12.24 -40.22
CA LEU A 429 -4.62 -11.51 -40.99
C LEU A 429 -3.92 -10.61 -42.01
N SER A 430 -4.54 -10.48 -43.19
CA SER A 430 -4.20 -9.47 -44.19
C SER A 430 -4.78 -8.12 -43.81
N ASP A 431 -4.23 -7.03 -44.37
CA ASP A 431 -4.70 -5.67 -44.09
C ASP A 431 -6.20 -5.48 -44.38
N ALA A 432 -6.73 -6.13 -45.43
CA ALA A 432 -8.15 -6.11 -45.77
C ALA A 432 -9.02 -6.82 -44.72
N GLU A 433 -8.56 -7.96 -44.19
CA GLU A 433 -9.25 -8.66 -43.10
C GLU A 433 -9.21 -7.85 -41.80
N ILE A 434 -8.08 -7.20 -41.49
CA ILE A 434 -7.96 -6.32 -40.32
C ILE A 434 -8.99 -5.19 -40.42
N GLN A 435 -9.07 -4.51 -41.56
CA GLN A 435 -10.07 -3.46 -41.77
C GLN A 435 -11.48 -4.02 -41.62
N LEU A 436 -11.81 -5.12 -42.29
CA LEU A 436 -13.15 -5.71 -42.20
C LEU A 436 -13.54 -6.07 -40.77
N ILE A 437 -12.67 -6.75 -40.02
CA ILE A 437 -12.94 -7.19 -38.65
C ILE A 437 -13.09 -5.98 -37.73
N THR A 438 -12.21 -5.00 -37.82
CA THR A 438 -12.20 -3.84 -36.91
C THR A 438 -13.38 -2.89 -37.15
N HIS A 439 -13.92 -2.82 -38.37
CA HIS A 439 -15.14 -2.05 -38.64
C HIS A 439 -16.41 -2.74 -38.15
N ASN A 440 -16.43 -4.07 -38.09
CA ASN A 440 -17.63 -4.86 -37.80
C ASN A 440 -17.64 -5.51 -36.41
N SER A 441 -16.62 -5.26 -35.58
CA SER A 441 -16.49 -5.87 -34.25
C SER A 441 -16.46 -4.81 -33.16
N LEU A 442 -17.05 -5.15 -32.01
CA LEU A 442 -16.89 -4.37 -30.79
C LEU A 442 -15.55 -4.68 -30.15
N ALA A 443 -14.73 -3.63 -29.98
CA ALA A 443 -13.48 -3.73 -29.26
C ALA A 443 -13.73 -3.90 -27.76
N TYR A 444 -12.88 -4.70 -27.12
CA TYR A 444 -12.84 -4.82 -25.67
C TYR A 444 -11.72 -3.94 -25.10
N ASP A 445 -12.07 -3.06 -24.17
CA ASP A 445 -11.13 -2.23 -23.43
C ASP A 445 -10.51 -3.00 -22.25
N CYS A 446 -9.22 -3.27 -22.33
CA CYS A 446 -8.48 -3.97 -21.29
C CYS A 446 -8.07 -2.98 -20.18
N VAL A 447 -9.03 -2.64 -19.33
CA VAL A 447 -8.82 -1.80 -18.13
C VAL A 447 -8.22 -2.66 -17.02
N ILE A 448 -7.10 -2.22 -16.46
CA ILE A 448 -6.39 -2.94 -15.40
C ILE A 448 -5.67 -1.99 -14.44
N ARG A 449 -5.61 -2.36 -13.17
CA ARG A 449 -4.83 -1.61 -12.17
C ARG A 449 -3.35 -1.97 -12.22
N ALA A 450 -2.53 -1.07 -11.69
CA ALA A 450 -1.11 -1.29 -11.48
C ALA A 450 -0.86 -2.61 -10.72
N GLY A 451 0.09 -3.40 -11.20
CA GLY A 451 0.42 -4.73 -10.67
C GLY A 451 -0.40 -5.87 -11.26
N GLY A 452 -1.38 -5.57 -12.10
CA GLY A 452 -1.99 -6.55 -12.98
C GLY A 452 -1.16 -6.79 -14.25
N ILE A 453 -1.47 -7.90 -14.93
CA ILE A 453 -0.90 -8.24 -16.23
C ILE A 453 -1.99 -8.45 -17.27
N HIS A 454 -1.69 -8.08 -18.51
CA HIS A 454 -2.40 -8.59 -19.69
C HIS A 454 -1.62 -9.75 -20.28
N LEU A 455 -2.30 -10.86 -20.49
CA LEU A 455 -1.84 -11.96 -21.33
C LEU A 455 -2.51 -11.82 -22.70
N MET A 456 -1.76 -11.92 -23.79
CA MET A 456 -2.33 -11.93 -25.14
C MET A 456 -1.52 -12.78 -26.10
N ARG A 457 -2.20 -13.33 -27.10
CA ARG A 457 -1.55 -13.99 -28.24
C ARG A 457 -0.98 -12.92 -29.17
N PRO A 458 0.22 -13.12 -29.77
CA PRO A 458 0.79 -12.16 -30.72
C PRO A 458 -0.14 -11.87 -31.91
N LEU A 459 -0.86 -12.91 -32.37
CA LEU A 459 -1.84 -12.79 -33.46
C LEU A 459 -3.17 -12.14 -33.02
N LEU A 460 -3.36 -11.77 -31.76
CA LEU A 460 -4.58 -11.06 -31.37
C LEU A 460 -4.56 -9.64 -31.94
N LEU A 461 -5.63 -9.24 -32.64
CA LEU A 461 -5.79 -7.86 -33.06
C LEU A 461 -5.90 -6.94 -31.86
N HIS A 462 -5.04 -5.94 -31.84
CA HIS A 462 -5.01 -4.97 -30.78
C HIS A 462 -4.59 -3.59 -31.25
N ALA A 463 -4.99 -2.57 -30.48
CA ALA A 463 -4.70 -1.17 -30.72
C ALA A 463 -4.53 -0.44 -29.39
N SER A 464 -3.86 0.71 -29.40
CA SER A 464 -3.80 1.58 -28.22
C SER A 464 -4.17 3.00 -28.63
N ALA A 465 -5.28 3.50 -28.07
CA ALA A 465 -5.69 4.88 -28.24
C ALA A 465 -4.65 5.85 -27.69
N LYS A 466 -4.68 7.11 -28.15
CA LYS A 466 -3.89 8.18 -27.53
C LYS A 466 -4.39 8.42 -26.11
N ALA A 467 -3.48 8.65 -25.17
CA ALA A 467 -3.84 9.12 -23.84
C ALA A 467 -4.47 10.52 -23.97
N VAL A 468 -5.57 10.75 -23.27
CA VAL A 468 -6.31 12.03 -23.25
C VAL A 468 -6.01 12.80 -21.96
N ASN A 469 -5.40 12.16 -20.97
CA ASN A 469 -5.00 12.77 -19.70
C ASN A 469 -3.46 12.95 -19.60
N GLN A 470 -3.01 13.77 -18.64
CA GLN A 470 -1.58 14.02 -18.38
C GLN A 470 -0.89 12.91 -17.56
N LYS A 471 -1.47 11.70 -17.48
CA LYS A 471 -0.90 10.63 -16.64
C LYS A 471 0.09 9.79 -17.44
N HIS A 472 1.14 9.35 -16.74
CA HIS A 472 2.08 8.34 -17.26
C HIS A 472 1.39 6.98 -17.38
N ARG A 473 1.79 6.19 -18.39
CA ARG A 473 1.43 4.78 -18.49
C ARG A 473 2.68 3.95 -18.77
N ARG A 474 3.30 3.51 -17.69
CA ARG A 474 4.48 2.64 -17.74
C ARG A 474 4.08 1.17 -17.80
N VAL A 475 4.67 0.45 -18.74
CA VAL A 475 4.43 -0.98 -18.95
C VAL A 475 5.75 -1.69 -19.22
N VAL A 476 5.91 -2.86 -18.61
CA VAL A 476 6.94 -3.83 -18.99
C VAL A 476 6.28 -4.87 -19.89
N HIS A 477 6.67 -4.88 -21.15
CA HIS A 477 6.22 -5.83 -22.17
C HIS A 477 7.23 -6.96 -22.31
N LEU A 478 6.75 -8.17 -22.12
CA LEU A 478 7.52 -9.40 -22.18
C LEU A 478 6.90 -10.30 -23.24
N GLU A 479 7.74 -11.00 -24.00
CA GLU A 479 7.30 -12.14 -24.81
C GLU A 479 7.96 -13.40 -24.30
N PHE A 480 7.16 -14.45 -24.18
CA PHE A 480 7.62 -15.79 -23.86
C PHE A 480 7.22 -16.76 -24.96
N THR A 481 8.09 -17.69 -25.26
CA THR A 481 7.85 -18.69 -26.29
C THR A 481 8.32 -20.07 -25.84
N SER A 482 7.56 -21.09 -26.21
CA SER A 482 8.00 -22.49 -26.13
C SER A 482 8.57 -22.99 -27.46
N ALA A 483 8.55 -22.17 -28.52
CA ALA A 483 9.04 -22.55 -29.83
C ALA A 483 10.58 -22.62 -29.86
N GLN A 484 11.10 -23.70 -30.44
CA GLN A 484 12.51 -23.80 -30.81
C GLN A 484 12.71 -23.23 -32.21
N LEU A 485 13.74 -22.41 -32.39
CA LEU A 485 14.08 -21.87 -33.70
C LEU A 485 14.92 -22.90 -34.48
N PRO A 486 14.66 -23.09 -35.79
CA PRO A 486 15.39 -24.05 -36.61
C PRO A 486 16.79 -23.56 -36.99
N GLN A 487 17.62 -24.47 -37.52
CA GLN A 487 18.87 -24.16 -38.23
C GLN A 487 19.88 -23.30 -37.42
N GLY A 488 19.86 -23.41 -36.10
CA GLY A 488 20.72 -22.64 -35.19
C GLY A 488 20.45 -21.14 -35.22
N LEU A 489 19.22 -20.72 -35.55
CA LEU A 489 18.75 -19.38 -35.21
C LEU A 489 18.61 -19.29 -33.68
N GLU A 490 18.96 -18.13 -33.13
CA GLU A 490 18.94 -17.89 -31.69
C GLU A 490 18.08 -16.66 -31.40
N TRP A 491 17.29 -16.71 -30.34
CA TRP A 491 16.53 -15.58 -29.84
C TRP A 491 17.49 -14.45 -29.41
N ALA A 492 17.08 -13.20 -29.63
CA ALA A 492 17.96 -12.04 -29.39
C ALA A 492 18.09 -11.61 -27.91
N GLU A 493 17.18 -12.05 -27.04
CA GLU A 493 17.12 -11.60 -25.64
C GLU A 493 18.26 -12.19 -24.80
#